data_AF-A0A497JII7-F1
#
_entry.id   AF-A0A497JII7-F1
#
_cell.length_a   1.000
_cell.length_b   1.000
_cell.length_c   1.000
_cell.angle_alpha   90.00
_cell.angle_beta   90.00
_cell.angle_gamma   90.00
#
_symmetry.space_group_name_H-M   'P 1'
#
loop_
_entity.id
_entity.type
_entity.pdbx_description
1 polymer ?
#
loop_
_entity_poly.entity_id
_entity_poly.type
_entity_poly.pdbx_seq_one_letter_code
_entity_poly.pdbx_strand_id
1 'polypeptide(L)'
;MRLTDWIPRDGDAILTGEGFVFYTFGYVHPRDRVVSFIKYIPKEFQDYFDVPWLPYEWELEGVRLVRPEKLYSPKIYDSVVNSLREIIPDAVYFNPYVGKELVTVPRVHIKRVYVPQERLQFLLGKRVHDELERKAVEIITLLS
;
A
#
# COMPACT_ATOMS: atom_id res chain seq x y z
N MET A 1 -4.94 -1.33 17.04
CA MET A 1 -4.13 -2.56 17.14
C MET A 1 -2.66 -2.19 17.26
N ARG A 2 -1.87 -2.84 18.12
CA ARG A 2 -0.40 -2.69 18.07
C ARG A 2 0.12 -3.48 16.87
N LEU A 3 1.13 -2.98 16.15
CA LEU A 3 1.70 -3.67 14.99
C LEU A 3 2.19 -5.09 15.32
N THR A 4 2.52 -5.36 16.59
CA THR A 4 2.92 -6.68 17.10
C THR A 4 1.81 -7.72 17.04
N ASP A 5 0.55 -7.28 17.08
CA ASP A 5 -0.62 -8.17 17.15
C ASP A 5 -1.30 -8.31 15.78
N TRP A 6 -0.80 -7.59 14.79
CA TRP A 6 -1.33 -7.60 13.43
C TRP A 6 -0.80 -8.80 12.61
N ILE A 7 -1.75 -9.56 12.08
CA ILE A 7 -1.53 -10.61 11.09
C ILE A 7 -1.90 -10.04 9.72
N PRO A 8 -0.95 -9.90 8.78
CA PRO A 8 -1.23 -9.35 7.47
C PRO A 8 -2.21 -10.22 6.68
N ARG A 9 -3.16 -9.57 6.02
CA ARG A 9 -4.13 -10.21 5.13
C ARG A 9 -4.20 -9.46 3.81
N ASP A 10 -4.60 -10.18 2.77
CA ASP A 10 -4.79 -9.61 1.44
C ASP A 10 -5.67 -8.35 1.50
N GLY A 11 -5.21 -7.27 0.87
CA GLY A 11 -5.91 -5.99 0.86
C GLY A 11 -5.65 -5.06 2.05
N ASP A 12 -4.93 -5.50 3.10
CA ASP A 12 -4.45 -4.58 4.14
C ASP A 12 -3.49 -3.54 3.52
N ALA A 13 -3.76 -2.25 3.71
CA ALA A 13 -2.89 -1.19 3.21
C ALA A 13 -1.83 -0.81 4.25
N ILE A 14 -0.59 -0.64 3.82
CA ILE A 14 0.58 -0.37 4.65
C ILE A 14 1.14 0.98 4.25
N LEU A 15 1.30 1.88 5.22
CA LEU A 15 2.04 3.14 5.07
C LEU A 15 3.43 2.95 5.69
N THR A 16 4.47 3.25 4.92
CA THR A 16 5.86 3.21 5.40
C THR A 16 6.29 4.52 6.05
N GLY A 17 7.42 4.50 6.76
CA GLY A 17 8.03 5.70 7.33
C GLY A 17 8.38 6.77 6.29
N GLU A 18 8.77 6.32 5.09
CA GLU A 18 9.13 7.13 3.93
C GLU A 18 7.91 7.63 3.14
N GLY A 19 6.68 7.28 3.56
CA GLY A 19 5.44 7.77 2.95
C GLY A 19 4.90 6.93 1.79
N PHE A 20 5.50 5.78 1.48
CA PHE A 20 4.98 4.86 0.46
C PHE A 20 3.74 4.13 0.98
N VAL A 21 2.77 3.88 0.10
CA VAL A 21 1.59 3.08 0.41
C VAL A 21 1.62 1.79 -0.39
N PHE A 22 1.70 0.67 0.31
CA PHE A 22 1.67 -0.67 -0.25
C PHE A 22 0.36 -1.36 0.10
N TYR A 23 -0.05 -2.34 -0.71
CA TYR A 23 -1.14 -3.25 -0.40
C TYR A 23 -0.58 -4.64 -0.18
N THR A 24 -0.98 -5.26 0.92
CA THR A 24 -0.63 -6.64 1.26
C THR A 24 -1.19 -7.58 0.20
N PHE A 25 -0.37 -8.55 -0.23
CA PHE A 25 -0.70 -9.52 -1.25
C PHE A 25 -0.65 -10.94 -0.70
N GLY A 26 -1.79 -11.63 -0.73
CA GLY A 26 -1.95 -12.98 -0.21
C GLY A 26 -2.00 -13.04 1.32
N TYR A 27 -1.82 -14.25 1.85
CA TYR A 27 -1.98 -14.57 3.28
C TYR A 27 -0.74 -15.24 3.89
N VAL A 28 0.31 -15.43 3.09
CA VAL A 28 1.54 -16.12 3.50
C VAL A 28 2.69 -15.13 3.37
N HIS A 29 3.32 -14.84 4.50
CA HIS A 29 4.37 -13.83 4.58
C HIS A 29 5.54 -14.34 5.42
N PRO A 30 6.79 -13.98 5.08
CA PRO A 30 7.91 -14.22 5.99
C PRO A 30 7.70 -13.49 7.33
N ARG A 31 8.39 -13.94 8.38
CA ARG A 31 8.15 -13.44 9.74
C ARG A 31 8.46 -11.94 9.88
N ASP A 32 9.48 -11.47 9.16
CA ASP A 32 10.07 -10.14 9.27
C ASP A 32 9.53 -9.13 8.25
N ARG A 33 8.74 -9.56 7.26
CA ARG A 33 8.26 -8.70 6.16
C ARG A 33 6.91 -9.14 5.62
N VAL A 34 6.22 -8.22 4.96
CA VAL A 34 4.92 -8.47 4.35
C VAL A 34 5.05 -8.46 2.84
N VAL A 35 4.56 -9.50 2.16
CA VAL A 35 4.51 -9.53 0.69
C VAL A 35 3.45 -8.55 0.22
N SER A 36 3.80 -7.68 -0.72
CA SER A 36 2.97 -6.53 -1.07
C SER A 36 3.25 -6.00 -2.48
N PHE A 37 2.41 -5.09 -2.96
CA PHE A 37 2.69 -4.30 -4.16
C PHE A 37 2.51 -2.81 -3.86
N ILE A 38 3.24 -1.97 -4.58
CA ILE A 38 3.16 -0.52 -4.42
C ILE A 38 1.82 0.01 -4.97
N LYS A 39 1.18 0.92 -4.23
CA LYS A 39 -0.08 1.54 -4.63
C LYS A 39 0.02 3.05 -4.79
N TYR A 40 0.69 3.73 -3.86
CA TYR A 40 0.97 5.17 -3.94
C TYR A 40 2.42 5.44 -3.56
N ILE A 41 3.05 6.37 -4.25
CA ILE A 41 4.46 6.72 -4.12
C ILE A 41 4.54 8.21 -3.74
N PRO A 42 5.42 8.61 -2.79
CA PRO A 42 5.69 10.02 -2.54
C PRO A 42 6.17 10.70 -3.82
N LYS A 43 5.60 11.86 -4.12
CA LYS A 43 5.82 12.54 -5.41
C LYS A 43 7.29 12.87 -5.67
N GLU A 44 8.09 13.10 -4.63
CA GLU A 44 9.54 13.31 -4.72
C GLU A 44 10.31 12.12 -5.32
N PHE A 45 9.75 10.91 -5.26
CA PHE A 45 10.33 9.71 -5.86
C PHE A 45 9.76 9.38 -7.24
N GLN A 46 8.85 10.20 -7.79
CA GLN A 46 8.16 9.91 -9.04
C GLN A 46 9.14 9.63 -10.21
N ASP A 47 10.22 10.42 -10.31
CA ASP A 47 11.17 10.34 -11.42
C ASP A 47 12.03 9.06 -11.42
N TYR A 48 12.03 8.30 -10.33
CA TYR A 48 12.71 7.00 -10.28
C TYR A 48 11.93 5.92 -11.05
N PHE A 49 10.62 6.07 -11.20
CA PHE A 49 9.75 5.04 -11.78
C PHE A 49 9.39 5.37 -13.23
N ASP A 50 9.81 4.51 -14.16
CA ASP A 50 9.36 4.54 -15.55
C ASP A 50 8.02 3.78 -15.69
N VAL A 51 6.92 4.45 -15.35
CA VAL A 51 5.55 3.92 -15.40
C VAL A 51 4.54 5.02 -15.79
N PRO A 52 3.41 4.67 -16.43
CA PRO A 52 2.34 5.64 -16.66
C PRO A 52 1.69 6.04 -15.33
N TRP A 53 1.41 7.34 -15.16
CA TRP A 53 0.83 7.91 -13.95
C TRP A 53 -0.64 8.30 -14.17
N LEU A 54 -1.44 8.18 -13.10
CA LEU A 54 -2.76 8.81 -13.09
C LEU A 54 -2.63 10.33 -13.08
N PRO A 55 -3.57 11.08 -13.70
CA PRO A 55 -3.53 12.54 -13.76
C PRO A 55 -4.00 13.21 -12.46
N TYR A 56 -3.85 12.52 -11.33
CA TYR A 56 -4.31 12.96 -10.02
C TYR A 56 -3.18 12.83 -9.00
N GLU A 57 -3.22 13.72 -8.03
CA GLU A 57 -2.36 13.67 -6.86
C GLU A 57 -3.22 13.52 -5.61
N TRP A 58 -2.65 12.89 -4.61
CA TRP A 58 -3.26 12.74 -3.29
C TRP A 58 -2.35 13.37 -2.24
N GLU A 59 -2.91 13.65 -1.08
CA GLU A 59 -2.14 14.06 0.09
C GLU A 59 -2.47 13.11 1.25
N LEU A 60 -1.44 12.62 1.92
CA LEU A 60 -1.58 11.81 3.12
C LEU A 60 -0.56 12.27 4.15
N GLU A 61 -1.04 12.76 5.29
CA GLU A 61 -0.17 13.25 6.39
C GLU A 61 0.85 14.31 5.92
N GLY A 62 0.44 15.20 5.01
CA GLY A 62 1.29 16.25 4.44
C GLY A 62 2.24 15.77 3.32
N VAL A 63 2.22 14.49 2.96
CA VAL A 63 3.00 13.93 1.85
C VAL A 63 2.16 13.91 0.59
N ARG A 64 2.66 14.55 -0.48
CA ARG A 64 2.06 14.45 -1.82
C ARG A 64 2.36 13.08 -2.42
N LEU A 65 1.32 12.43 -2.92
CA LEU A 65 1.37 11.08 -3.46
C LEU A 65 0.93 11.07 -4.91
N VAL A 66 1.61 10.25 -5.71
CA VAL A 66 1.24 9.87 -7.06
C VAL A 66 0.97 8.37 -7.12
N ARG A 67 0.19 7.94 -8.12
CA ARG A 67 -0.16 6.54 -8.30
C ARG A 67 0.09 6.10 -9.74
N PRO A 68 0.83 4.99 -9.95
CA PRO A 68 0.92 4.37 -11.26
C PRO A 68 -0.47 3.93 -11.75
N GLU A 69 -0.76 4.19 -13.02
CA GLU A 69 -2.02 3.80 -13.67
C GLU A 69 -2.11 2.26 -13.78
N LYS A 70 -1.00 1.64 -14.14
CA LYS A 70 -0.86 0.19 -14.34
C LYS A 70 0.31 -0.31 -13.51
N LEU A 71 0.16 -1.51 -12.95
CA LEU A 71 1.17 -2.14 -12.08
C LEU A 71 1.55 -3.57 -12.54
N TYR A 72 0.82 -4.14 -13.51
CA TYR A 72 0.83 -5.59 -13.76
C TYR A 72 1.46 -6.01 -15.09
N SER A 73 2.04 -5.10 -15.87
CA SER A 73 2.82 -5.53 -17.04
C SER A 73 4.24 -5.94 -16.60
N PRO A 74 4.88 -6.94 -17.22
CA PRO A 74 6.24 -7.35 -16.86
C PRO A 74 7.25 -6.18 -16.85
N LYS A 75 7.21 -5.32 -17.88
CA LYS A 75 8.07 -4.14 -17.96
C LYS A 75 7.86 -3.15 -16.81
N ILE A 76 6.60 -2.93 -16.43
CA ILE A 76 6.25 -2.05 -15.31
C ILE A 76 6.73 -2.67 -14.00
N TYR A 77 6.59 -3.98 -13.84
CA TYR A 77 7.06 -4.67 -12.65
C TYR A 77 8.57 -4.55 -12.49
N ASP A 78 9.33 -4.76 -13.57
CA ASP A 78 10.79 -4.60 -13.56
C ASP A 78 11.20 -3.17 -13.19
N SER A 79 10.53 -2.16 -13.76
CA SER A 79 10.70 -0.74 -13.42
C SER A 79 10.46 -0.48 -11.93
N VAL A 80 9.34 -0.98 -11.38
CA VAL A 80 9.00 -0.84 -9.95
C VAL A 80 10.04 -1.53 -9.06
N VAL A 81 10.44 -2.76 -9.37
CA VAL A 81 11.42 -3.51 -8.56
C VAL A 81 12.77 -2.80 -8.56
N ASN A 82 13.24 -2.33 -9.72
CA ASN A 82 14.51 -1.62 -9.82
C ASN A 82 14.48 -0.29 -9.06
N SER A 83 13.41 0.50 -9.23
CA SER A 83 13.22 1.76 -8.52
C SER A 83 13.19 1.55 -7.00
N LEU A 84 12.43 0.55 -6.53
CA LEU A 84 12.37 0.22 -5.11
C LEU A 84 13.71 -0.27 -4.58
N ARG A 85 14.49 -1.03 -5.37
CA ARG A 85 15.83 -1.46 -4.97
C ARG A 85 16.77 -0.28 -4.73
N GLU A 86 16.62 0.82 -5.48
CA GLU A 86 17.43 2.03 -5.31
C GLU A 86 16.96 2.88 -4.12
N ILE A 87 15.65 3.02 -3.93
CA ILE A 87 15.07 3.92 -2.91
C ILE A 87 14.97 3.24 -1.54
N ILE A 88 14.43 2.02 -1.50
CA ILE A 88 14.20 1.23 -0.28
C ILE A 88 14.68 -0.21 -0.55
N PRO A 89 16.00 -0.47 -0.52
CA PRO A 89 16.57 -1.77 -0.89
C PRO A 89 15.91 -2.96 -0.18
N ASP A 90 15.57 -2.79 1.10
CA ASP A 90 14.96 -3.84 1.93
C ASP A 90 13.52 -4.21 1.49
N ALA A 91 12.89 -3.38 0.66
CA ALA A 91 11.59 -3.66 0.07
C ALA A 91 11.66 -4.76 -1.01
N VAL A 92 12.82 -5.05 -1.58
CA VAL A 92 12.99 -6.12 -2.57
C VAL A 92 13.55 -7.37 -1.89
N TYR A 93 12.78 -8.46 -1.94
CA TYR A 93 13.09 -9.71 -1.25
C TYR A 93 13.12 -10.89 -2.21
N PHE A 94 14.22 -11.62 -2.26
CA PHE A 94 14.24 -12.91 -2.95
C PHE A 94 13.53 -13.98 -2.10
N ASN A 95 12.40 -14.48 -2.60
CA ASN A 95 11.67 -15.56 -1.95
C ASN A 95 12.19 -16.92 -2.47
N PRO A 96 12.85 -17.74 -1.64
CA PRO A 96 13.44 -19.01 -2.08
C PRO A 96 12.41 -20.07 -2.44
N TYR A 97 11.17 -19.97 -1.94
CA TYR A 97 10.10 -20.92 -2.25
C TYR A 97 9.49 -20.70 -3.63
N VAL A 98 9.46 -19.44 -4.10
CA VAL A 98 8.94 -19.07 -5.42
C VAL A 98 10.07 -18.92 -6.44
N GLY A 99 11.31 -18.75 -5.98
CA GLY A 99 12.49 -18.54 -6.83
C GLY A 99 12.49 -17.19 -7.56
N LYS A 100 11.87 -16.17 -6.96
CA LYS A 100 11.70 -14.83 -7.55
C LYS A 100 11.89 -13.73 -6.52
N GLU A 101 12.30 -12.56 -6.99
CA GLU A 101 12.23 -11.32 -6.22
C GLU A 101 10.77 -10.87 -6.11
N LEU A 102 10.39 -10.48 -4.90
CA LEU A 102 9.08 -9.96 -4.55
C LEU A 102 9.24 -8.58 -3.95
N VAL A 103 8.25 -7.73 -4.20
CA VAL A 103 8.08 -6.50 -3.43
C VAL A 103 7.49 -6.86 -2.07
N THR A 104 8.10 -6.34 -1.02
CA THR A 104 7.74 -6.56 0.36
C THR A 104 7.89 -5.28 1.17
N VAL A 105 7.23 -5.20 2.32
CA VAL A 105 7.52 -4.17 3.32
C VAL A 105 8.11 -4.85 4.55
N PRO A 106 9.38 -4.62 4.89
CA PRO A 106 9.91 -5.11 6.16
C PRO A 106 9.16 -4.47 7.31
N ARG A 107 8.86 -5.25 8.35
CA ARG A 107 8.04 -4.80 9.48
C ARG A 107 8.59 -3.55 10.17
N VAL A 108 9.91 -3.36 10.13
CA VAL A 108 10.59 -2.18 10.70
C VAL A 108 10.30 -0.88 9.95
N HIS A 109 9.93 -0.93 8.67
CA HIS A 109 9.55 0.25 7.89
C HIS A 109 8.06 0.60 8.03
N ILE A 110 7.25 -0.26 8.66
CA ILE A 110 5.81 -0.05 8.77
C ILE A 110 5.52 1.05 9.79
N LYS A 111 5.05 2.19 9.29
CA LYS A 111 4.55 3.30 10.12
C LYS A 111 3.13 3.04 10.59
N ARG A 112 2.25 2.59 9.69
CA ARG A 112 0.84 2.31 9.98
C ARG A 112 0.27 1.27 9.03
N VAL A 113 -0.72 0.52 9.52
CA VAL A 113 -1.54 -0.37 8.72
C VAL A 113 -3.00 0.10 8.76
N TYR A 114 -3.67 0.05 7.62
CA TYR A 114 -5.09 0.30 7.45
C TYR A 114 -5.78 -1.02 7.09
N VAL A 115 -6.33 -1.69 8.11
CA VAL A 115 -7.09 -2.93 7.93
C VAL A 115 -8.50 -2.59 7.41
N PRO A 116 -8.95 -3.12 6.25
CA PRO A 116 -10.22 -2.73 5.64
C PRO A 116 -11.42 -2.85 6.57
N GLN A 117 -11.52 -3.96 7.32
CA GLN A 117 -12.60 -4.18 8.28
C GLN A 117 -12.62 -3.13 9.39
N GLU A 118 -11.46 -2.77 9.95
CA GLU A 118 -11.36 -1.74 11.00
C GLU A 118 -11.69 -0.36 10.43
N ARG A 119 -11.25 -0.05 9.20
CA ARG A 119 -11.54 1.22 8.54
C ARG A 119 -13.02 1.37 8.18
N LEU A 120 -13.67 0.29 7.78
CA LEU A 120 -15.12 0.25 7.55
C LEU A 120 -15.89 0.50 8.86
N GLN A 121 -15.55 -0.20 9.93
CA GLN A 121 -16.17 0.01 11.25
C GLN A 121 -15.96 1.45 11.75
N PHE A 122 -14.74 1.99 11.58
CA PHE A 122 -14.44 3.37 11.90
C PHE A 122 -15.31 4.34 11.08
N LEU A 123 -15.44 4.12 9.77
CA LEU A 123 -16.25 4.95 8.89
C LEU A 123 -17.73 4.94 9.32
N LEU A 124 -18.31 3.76 9.58
CA LEU A 124 -19.70 3.62 10.01
C LEU A 124 -19.95 4.21 11.40
N GLY A 125 -18.97 4.13 12.30
CA GLY A 125 -19.06 4.68 13.66
C GLY A 125 -18.71 6.17 13.77
N LYS A 126 -18.23 6.81 12.70
CA LYS A 126 -17.86 8.23 12.71
C LYS A 126 -19.11 9.10 12.89
N ARG A 127 -19.04 10.10 13.77
CA ARG A 127 -20.19 11.00 14.05
C ARG A 127 -20.46 12.02 12.95
N VAL A 128 -19.41 12.47 12.27
CA VAL A 128 -19.47 13.51 11.23
C VAL A 128 -18.76 12.99 10.00
N HIS A 129 -19.51 12.89 8.90
CA HIS A 129 -18.99 12.46 7.60
C HIS A 129 -18.82 13.66 6.68
N ASP A 130 -17.68 13.72 5.99
CA ASP A 130 -17.55 14.57 4.81
C ASP A 130 -18.44 14.08 3.66
N GLU A 131 -18.45 14.79 2.53
CA GLU A 131 -19.31 14.43 1.40
C GLU A 131 -19.00 13.04 0.83
N LEU A 132 -17.72 12.70 0.68
CA LEU A 132 -17.29 11.43 0.12
C LEU A 132 -17.60 10.28 1.08
N GLU A 133 -17.29 10.47 2.36
CA GLU A 133 -17.60 9.52 3.42
C GLU A 133 -19.10 9.27 3.52
N ARG A 134 -19.94 10.31 3.40
CA ARG A 134 -21.40 10.16 3.44
C ARG A 134 -21.92 9.34 2.28
N LYS A 135 -21.46 9.61 1.05
CA LYS A 135 -21.81 8.81 -0.13
C LYS A 135 -21.36 7.36 0.01
N ALA A 136 -20.18 7.14 0.57
CA ALA A 136 -19.68 5.79 0.85
C ALA A 136 -20.59 5.05 1.84
N VAL A 137 -20.94 5.69 2.97
CA VAL A 137 -21.85 5.12 3.98
C VAL A 137 -23.23 4.83 3.39
N GLU A 138 -23.78 5.73 2.58
CA GLU A 138 -25.05 5.55 1.90
C GLU A 138 -25.04 4.30 1.01
N ILE A 139 -24.01 4.14 0.17
CA ILE A 139 -23.86 2.96 -0.70
C ILE A 139 -23.68 1.68 0.13
N ILE A 140 -22.85 1.70 1.18
CA ILE A 140 -22.64 0.55 2.05
C ILE A 140 -23.96 0.11 2.71
N THR A 141 -24.75 1.08 3.19
CA THR A 141 -26.05 0.83 3.83
C THR A 141 -27.07 0.29 2.85
N LEU A 142 -27.04 0.74 1.59
CA LEU A 142 -27.93 0.25 0.54
C LEU A 142 -27.65 -1.22 0.16
N LEU A 143 -26.39 -1.65 0.25
CA LEU A 143 -25.93 -2.96 -0.21
C LEU A 143 -25.88 -4.05 0.88
N SER A 144 -26.10 -3.70 2.15
CA SER A 144 -26.02 -4.61 3.32
C SER A 144 -27.39 -4.96 3.87
#